data_AF-A0A6J2QLM0-F1
#
_entry.id   AF-A0A6J2QLM0-F1
#
_cell.length_a   1.000
_cell.length_b   1.000
_cell.length_c   1.000
_cell.angle_alpha   90.00
_cell.angle_beta   90.00
_cell.angle_gamma   90.00
#
_symmetry.space_group_name_H-M   'P 1'
#
loop_
_entity.id
_entity.type
_entity.pdbx_description
1 polymer ?
#
loop_
_entity_poly.entity_id
_entity_poly.type
_entity_poly.pdbx_seq_one_letter_code
_entity_poly.pdbx_strand_id
1 'polypeptide(L)'
;MEQTQCEATTSDKILPFLLNDALTGNNRTVLVYCIQPQGVLDDETRSALALAQKVRSLVTMATVDRWCPRATEQTLRENIVDQRAVMMSRGEHDVHNPFRLAELTHNLQIVKDQSWEKRREKSKKIKQSCRTPNSNVHGRDHRESTHTMKYLQAQLKQEMEEHIREGKGNIEKVQERVTRIQQLREALREETLKNGAATEQSDLCQQSQLENSKGLERRTQLKEDHGRLIQEEVEKMERDLAQEQLPTEGPQRELLVLTGERRVLVMQMEALRAEAQQADRDLQNQYHKHQTELHCLREESLQVFRAFRQVSEEQRRMSEDRYRSVLLEAVQDAVYLSAQNQELQADNKQLRKALGELKDTLSVRGDPTAEPSSQQQ
;
A
#
# COMPACT_ATOMS: atom_id res chain seq x y z
N MET A 1 -39.95 22.35 13.34
CA MET A 1 -39.13 21.75 14.42
C MET A 1 -38.61 20.44 13.85
N GLU A 2 -37.33 20.15 13.68
CA GLU A 2 -36.10 20.74 14.23
C GLU A 2 -35.08 20.92 13.09
N GLN A 3 -34.55 22.13 12.98
CA GLN A 3 -33.30 22.40 12.27
C GLN A 3 -32.19 22.17 13.28
N THR A 4 -31.49 21.04 13.20
CA THR A 4 -30.23 20.86 13.92
C THR A 4 -29.10 21.39 13.04
N GLN A 5 -28.85 22.70 13.16
CA GLN A 5 -27.57 23.27 12.77
C GLN A 5 -26.52 22.77 13.77
N CYS A 6 -25.71 21.79 13.36
CA CYS A 6 -24.47 21.49 14.05
C CYS A 6 -23.40 22.47 13.53
N GLU A 7 -23.05 23.45 14.37
CA GLU A 7 -21.86 24.27 14.20
C GLU A 7 -20.62 23.39 14.31
N ALA A 8 -20.15 22.86 13.17
CA ALA A 8 -18.89 22.15 13.08
C ALA A 8 -17.74 23.16 13.10
N THR A 9 -16.92 23.06 14.15
CA THR A 9 -15.64 23.75 14.28
C THR A 9 -14.76 23.47 13.04
N THR A 10 -13.89 24.42 12.70
CA THR A 10 -13.10 24.44 11.45
C THR A 10 -12.23 23.20 11.19
N SER A 11 -12.02 22.36 12.21
CA SER A 11 -11.30 21.08 12.17
C SER A 11 -12.02 19.97 11.38
N ASP A 12 -13.35 19.90 11.46
CA ASP A 12 -14.13 18.75 10.94
C ASP A 12 -14.31 18.76 9.41
N LYS A 13 -13.83 19.80 8.74
CA LYS A 13 -14.05 20.02 7.30
C LYS A 13 -12.87 19.60 6.42
N ILE A 14 -11.73 19.21 7.00
CA ILE A 14 -10.51 18.89 6.23
C ILE A 14 -10.73 17.63 5.39
N LEU A 15 -11.24 16.55 5.99
CA LEU A 15 -11.47 15.30 5.27
C LEU A 15 -12.54 15.45 4.17
N PRO A 16 -13.71 16.07 4.44
CA PRO A 16 -14.67 16.40 3.37
C PRO A 16 -14.08 17.28 2.26
N PHE A 17 -13.24 18.25 2.60
CA PHE A 17 -12.59 19.14 1.62
C PHE A 17 -11.62 18.39 0.71
N LEU A 18 -10.76 17.53 1.27
CA LEU A 18 -9.81 16.71 0.51
C LEU A 18 -10.49 15.66 -0.37
N LEU A 19 -11.62 15.11 0.10
CA LEU A 19 -12.36 14.06 -0.60
C LEU A 19 -13.48 14.58 -1.51
N ASN A 20 -13.72 15.90 -1.55
CA ASN A 20 -14.77 16.48 -2.38
C ASN A 20 -14.62 16.06 -3.85
N ASP A 21 -13.40 16.16 -4.38
CA ASP A 21 -13.08 15.73 -5.75
C ASP A 21 -13.19 14.21 -5.94
N ALA A 22 -12.97 13.42 -4.89
CA ALA A 22 -13.18 11.97 -4.94
C ALA A 22 -14.67 11.60 -4.98
N LEU A 23 -15.54 12.40 -4.37
CA LEU A 23 -16.98 12.10 -4.26
C LEU A 23 -17.82 12.70 -5.39
N THR A 24 -17.43 13.85 -5.93
CA THR A 24 -18.20 14.55 -6.98
C THR A 24 -17.38 14.93 -8.21
N GLY A 25 -16.06 14.82 -8.14
CA GLY A 25 -15.14 15.28 -9.18
C GLY A 25 -14.80 14.23 -10.24
N ASN A 26 -13.70 14.47 -10.94
CA ASN A 26 -13.20 13.62 -12.02
C ASN A 26 -12.39 12.42 -11.50
N ASN A 27 -13.06 11.49 -10.83
CA ASN A 27 -12.40 10.33 -10.22
C ASN A 27 -13.23 9.05 -10.39
N ARG A 28 -12.52 7.91 -10.40
CA ARG A 28 -13.15 6.58 -10.26
C ARG A 28 -13.00 6.14 -8.82
N THR A 29 -14.07 6.32 -8.05
CA THR A 29 -14.05 6.10 -6.61
C THR A 29 -14.76 4.81 -6.26
N VAL A 30 -14.14 4.01 -5.39
CA VAL A 30 -14.71 2.76 -4.88
C VAL A 30 -14.74 2.84 -3.37
N LEU A 31 -15.93 2.67 -2.79
CA LEU A 31 -16.08 2.52 -1.35
C LEU A 31 -15.93 1.04 -1.00
N VAL A 32 -14.97 0.72 -0.15
CA VAL A 32 -14.80 -0.61 0.44
C VAL A 32 -15.27 -0.53 1.88
N TYR A 33 -16.25 -1.35 2.24
CA TYR A 33 -16.78 -1.43 3.59
C TYR A 33 -16.52 -2.82 4.18
N CYS A 34 -15.90 -2.86 5.35
CA CYS A 34 -15.53 -4.09 6.05
C CYS A 34 -16.51 -4.36 7.19
N ILE A 35 -17.27 -5.45 7.10
CA ILE A 35 -18.25 -5.86 8.12
C ILE A 35 -17.68 -7.03 8.93
N GLN A 36 -17.75 -6.92 10.25
CA GLN A 36 -17.46 -8.05 11.13
C GLN A 36 -18.68 -9.00 11.16
N PRO A 37 -18.53 -10.27 10.74
CA PRO A 37 -19.68 -11.17 10.56
C PRO A 37 -20.39 -11.54 11.86
N GLN A 38 -19.80 -11.27 13.03
CA GLN A 38 -20.42 -11.52 14.33
C GLN A 38 -21.30 -10.34 14.84
N GLY A 39 -21.23 -9.15 14.20
CA GLY A 39 -21.91 -7.92 14.62
C GLY A 39 -23.10 -7.50 13.72
N VAL A 40 -23.72 -8.45 13.02
CA VAL A 40 -24.82 -8.19 12.05
C VAL A 40 -26.08 -7.61 12.72
N LEU A 41 -26.18 -7.70 14.05
CA LEU A 41 -27.28 -7.14 14.84
C LEU A 41 -26.97 -5.74 15.42
N ASP A 42 -25.74 -5.23 15.25
CA ASP A 42 -25.34 -3.96 15.84
C ASP A 42 -25.82 -2.78 14.98
N ASP A 43 -26.29 -1.71 15.62
CA ASP A 43 -26.81 -0.51 14.95
C ASP A 43 -25.75 0.19 14.10
N GLU A 44 -24.46 -0.05 14.37
CA GLU A 44 -23.32 0.42 13.57
C GLU A 44 -23.29 -0.24 12.18
N THR A 45 -23.50 -1.56 12.10
CA THR A 45 -23.55 -2.30 10.83
C THR A 45 -24.71 -1.80 9.96
N ARG A 46 -25.88 -1.55 10.58
CA ARG A 46 -27.05 -0.99 9.88
C ARG A 46 -26.79 0.44 9.39
N SER A 47 -26.21 1.28 10.24
CA SER A 47 -25.90 2.67 9.91
C SER A 47 -24.89 2.77 8.77
N ALA A 48 -23.86 1.93 8.79
CA ALA A 48 -22.84 1.92 7.76
C ALA A 48 -23.36 1.35 6.42
N LEU A 49 -24.24 0.33 6.45
CA LEU A 49 -24.92 -0.14 5.25
C LEU A 49 -25.83 0.94 4.65
N ALA A 50 -26.55 1.70 5.49
CA ALA A 50 -27.35 2.83 5.03
C ALA A 50 -26.49 3.93 4.38
N LEU A 51 -25.30 4.20 4.92
CA LEU A 51 -24.33 5.12 4.31
C LEU A 51 -23.78 4.58 2.99
N ALA A 52 -23.44 3.29 2.92
CA ALA A 52 -22.98 2.67 1.67
C ALA A 52 -24.05 2.74 0.57
N GLN A 53 -25.33 2.56 0.92
CA GLN A 53 -26.45 2.74 0.00
C GLN A 53 -26.58 4.20 -0.48
N LYS A 54 -26.39 5.19 0.41
CA LYS A 54 -26.37 6.61 0.02
C LYS A 54 -25.21 6.91 -0.92
N VAL A 55 -24.01 6.42 -0.63
CA VAL A 55 -22.81 6.66 -1.47
C VAL A 55 -22.93 6.00 -2.83
N ARG A 56 -23.61 4.85 -2.93
CA ARG A 56 -23.90 4.20 -4.23
C ARG A 56 -24.68 5.09 -5.20
N SER A 57 -25.48 6.03 -4.68
CA SER A 57 -26.24 6.97 -5.50
C SER A 57 -25.40 8.14 -6.05
N LEU A 58 -24.16 8.29 -5.58
CA LEU A 58 -23.23 9.31 -6.10
C LEU A 58 -22.67 8.86 -7.45
N VAL A 59 -22.76 9.75 -8.42
CA VAL A 59 -22.23 9.52 -9.78
C VAL A 59 -21.09 10.48 -10.01
N THR A 60 -19.88 9.95 -10.19
CA THR A 60 -18.71 10.76 -10.59
C THR A 60 -18.59 10.78 -12.12
N MET A 61 -18.17 11.92 -12.67
CA MET A 61 -17.93 12.09 -14.10
C MET A 61 -16.44 11.91 -14.39
N ALA A 62 -16.03 10.66 -14.58
CA ALA A 62 -14.63 10.32 -14.86
C ALA A 62 -14.30 10.55 -16.35
N THR A 63 -13.58 11.62 -16.66
CA THR A 63 -12.95 11.88 -17.96
C THR A 63 -11.48 11.48 -17.93
N VAL A 64 -10.95 11.04 -19.08
CA VAL A 64 -9.52 10.71 -19.20
C VAL A 64 -8.75 12.02 -19.33
N ASP A 65 -8.41 12.61 -18.20
CA ASP A 65 -7.47 13.73 -18.18
C ASP A 65 -6.04 13.18 -18.13
N ARG A 66 -5.23 13.52 -19.14
CA ARG A 66 -3.81 13.18 -19.16
C ARG A 66 -3.06 14.40 -18.66
N TRP A 67 -2.76 14.41 -17.36
CA TRP A 67 -1.93 15.46 -16.79
C TRP A 67 -0.60 15.57 -17.56
N CYS A 68 -0.37 16.73 -18.17
CA CYS A 68 0.85 17.05 -18.90
C CYS A 68 1.68 18.06 -18.09
N PRO A 69 2.83 17.63 -17.51
CA PRO A 69 3.66 18.50 -16.68
C PRO A 69 4.16 19.72 -17.45
N ARG A 70 4.48 19.56 -18.75
CA ARG A 70 4.96 20.67 -19.60
C ARG A 70 3.88 21.72 -19.85
N ALA A 71 2.65 21.28 -20.13
CA ALA A 71 1.53 22.20 -20.30
C ALA A 71 1.23 22.94 -18.99
N THR A 72 1.23 22.21 -17.86
CA THR A 72 1.02 22.80 -16.53
C THR A 72 2.13 23.80 -16.15
N GLU A 73 3.39 23.48 -16.46
CA GLU A 73 4.53 24.38 -16.24
C GLU A 73 4.38 25.66 -17.07
N GLN A 74 3.97 25.52 -18.34
CA GLN A 74 3.77 26.64 -19.25
C GLN A 74 2.64 27.56 -18.77
N THR A 75 1.48 27.00 -18.40
CA THR A 75 0.37 27.77 -17.83
C THR A 75 0.75 28.47 -16.53
N LEU A 76 1.55 27.83 -15.66
CA LEU A 76 2.04 28.48 -14.45
C LEU A 76 3.02 29.62 -14.76
N ARG A 77 3.86 29.48 -15.79
CA ARG A 77 4.76 30.56 -16.25
C ARG A 77 3.99 31.73 -16.83
N GLU A 78 2.96 31.45 -17.63
CA GLU A 78 2.04 32.46 -18.17
C GLU A 78 1.33 33.21 -17.03
N ASN A 79 0.73 32.49 -16.09
CA ASN A 79 0.09 33.09 -14.91
C ASN A 79 1.06 33.94 -14.07
N ILE A 80 2.34 33.55 -13.96
CA ILE A 80 3.37 34.35 -13.27
C ILE A 80 3.67 35.64 -14.05
N VAL A 81 3.77 35.57 -15.38
CA VAL A 81 3.99 36.74 -16.24
C VAL A 81 2.81 37.69 -16.14
N ASP A 82 1.59 37.17 -16.21
CA ASP A 82 0.36 37.95 -16.09
C ASP A 82 0.25 38.60 -14.71
N GLN A 83 0.53 37.86 -13.63
CA GLN A 83 0.52 38.39 -12.27
C GLN A 83 1.57 39.50 -12.10
N ARG A 84 2.75 39.36 -12.70
CA ARG A 84 3.77 40.42 -12.72
C ARG A 84 3.32 41.63 -13.53
N ALA A 85 2.65 41.43 -14.67
CA ALA A 85 2.12 42.51 -15.48
C ALA A 85 1.02 43.29 -14.73
N VAL A 86 0.15 42.60 -13.98
CA VAL A 86 -0.85 43.22 -13.10
C VAL A 86 -0.19 44.06 -12.01
N MET A 87 0.86 43.55 -11.37
CA MET A 87 1.62 44.29 -10.35
C MET A 87 2.33 45.54 -10.92
N MET A 88 2.75 45.49 -12.19
CA MET A 88 3.48 46.58 -12.84
C MET A 88 2.55 47.63 -13.48
N SER A 89 1.29 47.27 -13.77
CA SER A 89 0.29 48.16 -14.40
C SER A 89 -0.66 48.82 -13.42
N ARG A 90 -0.95 48.17 -12.28
CA ARG A 90 -1.81 48.69 -11.22
C ARG A 90 -0.91 49.15 -10.07
N GLY A 91 -0.63 50.45 -9.98
CA GLY A 91 0.19 51.06 -8.92
C GLY A 91 -0.41 50.98 -7.50
N GLU A 92 -1.33 50.07 -7.24
CA GLU A 92 -1.94 49.83 -5.94
C GLU A 92 -1.33 48.58 -5.31
N HIS A 93 -0.76 48.74 -4.11
CA HIS A 93 -0.24 47.68 -3.27
C HIS A 93 -1.37 46.80 -2.72
N ASP A 94 -1.99 46.00 -3.59
CA ASP A 94 -2.80 44.89 -3.12
C ASP A 94 -1.88 43.85 -2.48
N VAL A 95 -2.03 43.70 -1.16
CA VAL A 95 -1.26 42.79 -0.32
C VAL A 95 -1.37 41.35 -0.83
N HIS A 96 -2.44 40.99 -1.53
CA HIS A 96 -2.64 39.65 -2.08
C HIS A 96 -1.77 39.33 -3.30
N ASN A 97 -1.30 40.34 -4.04
CA ASN A 97 -0.49 40.15 -5.24
C ASN A 97 0.88 39.46 -4.99
N PRO A 98 1.70 39.89 -4.00
CA PRO A 98 2.95 39.20 -3.69
C PRO A 98 2.73 37.78 -3.16
N PHE A 99 1.68 37.55 -2.36
CA PHE A 99 1.34 36.20 -1.87
C PHE A 99 0.94 35.27 -3.02
N ARG A 100 0.11 35.75 -3.95
CA ARG A 100 -0.29 34.99 -5.13
C ARG A 100 0.89 34.68 -6.04
N LEU A 101 1.83 35.62 -6.20
CA LEU A 101 3.06 35.41 -6.95
C LEU A 101 3.96 34.36 -6.28
N ALA A 102 4.10 34.40 -4.95
CA ALA A 102 4.86 33.41 -4.18
C ALA A 102 4.24 32.01 -4.30
N GLU A 103 2.92 31.91 -4.21
CA GLU A 103 2.16 30.67 -4.39
C GLU A 103 2.38 30.08 -5.80
N LEU A 104 2.21 30.87 -6.86
CA LEU A 104 2.43 30.43 -8.24
C LEU A 104 3.88 29.98 -8.48
N THR A 105 4.84 30.70 -7.89
CA THR A 105 6.27 30.35 -7.98
C THR A 105 6.58 29.04 -7.25
N HIS A 106 5.98 28.84 -6.07
CA HIS A 106 6.09 27.60 -5.32
C HIS A 106 5.48 26.42 -6.08
N ASN A 107 4.28 26.58 -6.62
CA ASN A 107 3.60 25.57 -7.43
C ASN A 107 4.40 25.21 -8.69
N LEU A 108 5.00 26.21 -9.36
CA LEU A 108 5.89 25.98 -10.48
C LEU A 108 7.11 25.14 -10.08
N GLN A 109 7.70 25.40 -8.92
CA GLN A 109 8.83 24.62 -8.41
C GLN A 109 8.42 23.17 -8.11
N ILE A 110 7.25 22.95 -7.51
CA ILE A 110 6.69 21.61 -7.27
C ILE A 110 6.55 20.85 -8.60
N VAL A 111 5.90 21.45 -9.61
CA VAL A 111 5.68 20.80 -10.92
C VAL A 111 7.01 20.44 -11.59
N LYS A 112 8.01 21.33 -11.53
CA LYS A 112 9.36 21.08 -12.06
C LYS A 112 10.07 19.92 -11.34
N ASP A 113 9.79 19.72 -10.06
CA ASP A 113 10.37 18.65 -9.24
C ASP A 113 9.61 17.32 -9.34
N GLN A 114 8.44 17.32 -9.98
CA GLN A 114 7.68 16.12 -10.31
C GLN A 114 8.07 15.48 -11.65
N SER A 115 9.11 15.99 -12.35
CA SER A 115 9.61 15.34 -13.57
C SER A 115 10.06 13.90 -13.29
N TRP A 116 9.83 13.01 -14.26
CA TRP A 116 10.11 11.59 -14.04
C TRP A 116 11.61 11.34 -13.78
N GLU A 117 12.48 12.11 -14.42
CA GLU A 117 13.93 12.04 -14.22
C GLU A 117 14.32 12.43 -12.79
N LYS A 118 13.79 13.54 -12.25
CA LYS A 118 14.08 13.96 -10.86
C LYS A 118 13.49 13.01 -9.83
N ARG A 119 12.28 12.49 -10.05
CA ARG A 119 11.66 11.48 -9.17
C ARG A 119 12.47 10.17 -9.16
N ARG A 120 12.96 9.73 -10.32
CA ARG A 120 13.83 8.55 -10.45
C ARG A 120 15.16 8.76 -9.73
N GLU A 121 15.76 9.94 -9.85
CA GLU A 121 17.01 10.28 -9.16
C GLU A 121 16.84 10.35 -7.63
N LYS A 122 15.77 11.00 -7.15
CA LYS A 122 15.42 11.00 -5.71
C LYS A 122 15.21 9.58 -5.18
N SER A 123 14.48 8.74 -5.92
CA SER A 123 14.28 7.33 -5.55
C SER A 123 15.58 6.52 -5.53
N LYS A 124 16.51 6.74 -6.47
CA LYS A 124 17.84 6.11 -6.45
C LYS A 124 18.65 6.53 -5.22
N LYS A 125 18.64 7.82 -4.86
CA LYS A 125 19.32 8.34 -3.67
C LYS A 125 18.77 7.72 -2.38
N ILE A 126 17.46 7.59 -2.29
CA ILE A 126 16.78 6.93 -1.15
C ILE A 126 17.19 5.45 -1.07
N LYS A 127 17.13 4.72 -2.19
CA LYS A 127 17.55 3.31 -2.28
C LYS A 127 19.01 3.07 -1.88
N GLN A 128 19.89 4.05 -2.13
CA GLN A 128 21.30 3.97 -1.76
C GLN A 128 21.54 4.30 -0.28
N SER A 129 20.74 5.20 0.30
CA SER A 129 20.76 5.51 1.73
C SER A 129 20.25 4.36 2.61
N CYS A 130 19.29 3.57 2.13
CA CYS A 130 18.77 2.39 2.84
C CYS A 130 19.71 1.16 2.77
N ARG A 131 20.88 1.27 2.12
CA ARG A 131 21.82 0.15 1.93
C ARG A 131 23.04 0.18 2.86
N THR A 132 23.11 1.07 3.83
CA THR A 132 24.17 1.03 4.85
C THR A 132 23.96 -0.18 5.78
N PRO A 133 24.95 -1.09 5.91
CA PRO A 133 24.85 -2.22 6.81
C PRO A 133 25.33 -1.80 8.19
N ASN A 134 24.40 -1.49 9.11
CA ASN A 134 24.70 -1.53 10.53
C ASN A 134 23.42 -1.70 11.37
N SER A 135 23.11 -2.95 11.69
CA SER A 135 22.30 -3.32 12.86
C SER A 135 22.62 -4.75 13.28
N ASN A 136 23.79 -4.94 13.89
CA ASN A 136 24.03 -6.07 14.79
C ASN A 136 23.40 -5.76 16.15
N VAL A 137 22.10 -6.00 16.35
CA VAL A 137 21.48 -6.05 17.69
C VAL A 137 20.25 -6.97 17.67
N HIS A 138 20.44 -8.15 18.28
CA HIS A 138 19.49 -8.94 19.09
C HIS A 138 18.44 -9.83 18.40
N GLY A 139 18.93 -10.94 17.83
CA GLY A 139 18.13 -12.15 17.62
C GLY A 139 18.29 -13.12 18.80
N ARG A 140 17.29 -13.23 19.68
CA ARG A 140 17.20 -14.39 20.59
C ARG A 140 15.82 -15.07 20.53
N ASP A 141 14.74 -14.33 20.38
CA ASP A 141 13.39 -14.91 20.23
C ASP A 141 13.01 -15.22 18.77
N HIS A 142 13.76 -14.70 17.80
CA HIS A 142 13.47 -14.88 16.37
C HIS A 142 13.85 -16.28 15.83
N ARG A 143 14.56 -17.10 16.62
CA ARG A 143 15.06 -18.41 16.17
C ARG A 143 14.00 -19.50 16.27
N GLU A 144 13.15 -19.49 17.29
CA GLU A 144 12.20 -20.59 17.54
C GLU A 144 10.98 -20.54 16.61
N SER A 145 10.40 -19.34 16.39
CA SER A 145 9.28 -19.14 15.46
C SER A 145 9.66 -19.37 14.00
N THR A 146 10.90 -19.06 13.61
CA THR A 146 11.39 -19.38 12.26
C THR A 146 11.65 -20.88 12.07
N HIS A 147 11.95 -21.61 13.14
CA HIS A 147 12.13 -23.07 13.09
C HIS A 147 10.78 -23.81 12.95
N THR A 148 9.75 -23.40 13.68
CA THR A 148 8.39 -23.99 13.55
C THR A 148 7.80 -23.72 12.17
N MET A 149 7.96 -22.50 11.64
CA MET A 149 7.49 -22.14 10.30
C MET A 149 8.20 -22.94 9.19
N LYS A 150 9.53 -23.08 9.28
CA LYS A 150 10.32 -23.91 8.34
C LYS A 150 9.94 -25.38 8.41
N TYR A 151 9.67 -25.90 9.60
CA TYR A 151 9.24 -27.28 9.81
C TYR A 151 7.87 -27.55 9.14
N LEU A 152 6.88 -26.69 9.39
CA LEU A 152 5.55 -26.80 8.77
C LEU A 152 5.60 -26.66 7.25
N GLN A 153 6.45 -25.78 6.73
CA GLN A 153 6.65 -25.60 5.28
C GLN A 153 7.29 -26.84 4.63
N ALA A 154 8.25 -27.47 5.31
CA ALA A 154 8.86 -28.73 4.85
C ALA A 154 7.86 -29.89 4.86
N GLN A 155 7.04 -29.99 5.91
CA GLN A 155 6.01 -31.02 6.05
C GLN A 155 4.91 -30.88 5.00
N LEU A 156 4.45 -29.66 4.73
CA LEU A 156 3.49 -29.38 3.66
C LEU A 156 4.04 -29.73 2.27
N LYS A 157 5.32 -29.43 2.03
CA LYS A 157 6.00 -29.77 0.78
C LYS A 157 6.08 -31.28 0.58
N GLN A 158 6.40 -32.03 1.63
CA GLN A 158 6.45 -33.49 1.59
C GLN A 158 5.08 -34.10 1.26
N GLU A 159 4.01 -33.66 1.95
CA GLU A 159 2.66 -34.17 1.71
C GLU A 159 2.16 -33.85 0.28
N MET A 160 2.49 -32.66 -0.26
CA MET A 160 2.19 -32.29 -1.64
C MET A 160 2.97 -33.15 -2.66
N GLU A 161 4.26 -33.40 -2.42
CA GLU A 161 5.07 -34.26 -3.29
C GLU A 161 4.56 -35.70 -3.29
N GLU A 162 4.17 -36.23 -2.13
CA GLU A 162 3.58 -37.57 -2.04
C GLU A 162 2.20 -37.65 -2.70
N HIS A 163 1.36 -36.62 -2.58
CA HIS A 163 0.08 -36.54 -3.29
C HIS A 163 0.25 -36.56 -4.81
N ILE A 164 1.27 -35.86 -5.34
CA ILE A 164 1.60 -35.85 -6.77
C ILE A 164 2.16 -37.20 -7.22
N ARG A 165 3.00 -37.84 -6.39
CA ARG A 165 3.66 -39.12 -6.71
C ARG A 165 2.68 -40.29 -6.71
N GLU A 166 1.72 -40.30 -5.78
CA GLU A 166 0.77 -41.40 -5.67
C GLU A 166 -0.35 -41.30 -6.70
N GLY A 167 -0.83 -40.10 -7.06
CA GLY A 167 -1.62 -39.73 -8.26
C GLY A 167 -2.96 -40.45 -8.53
N LYS A 168 -3.09 -41.72 -8.13
CA LYS A 168 -4.16 -42.70 -8.33
C LYS A 168 -4.10 -43.79 -7.23
N GLY A 169 -3.89 -43.40 -5.97
CA GLY A 169 -4.01 -44.30 -4.82
C GLY A 169 -5.47 -44.51 -4.38
N ASN A 170 -5.70 -45.36 -3.37
CA ASN A 170 -7.04 -45.52 -2.76
C ASN A 170 -7.67 -44.15 -2.44
N ILE A 171 -8.93 -43.96 -2.84
CA ILE A 171 -9.68 -42.69 -2.69
C ILE A 171 -9.65 -42.19 -1.24
N GLU A 172 -9.78 -43.08 -0.26
CA GLU A 172 -9.69 -42.74 1.17
C GLU A 172 -8.32 -42.17 1.56
N LYS A 173 -7.22 -42.75 1.04
CA LYS A 173 -5.86 -42.26 1.33
C LYS A 173 -5.60 -40.90 0.68
N VAL A 174 -6.14 -40.68 -0.52
CA VAL A 174 -6.07 -39.38 -1.20
C VAL A 174 -6.87 -38.34 -0.41
N GLN A 175 -8.08 -38.68 0.04
CA GLN A 175 -8.92 -37.79 0.83
C GLN A 175 -8.25 -37.42 2.17
N GLU A 176 -7.66 -38.40 2.85
CA GLU A 176 -6.95 -38.20 4.12
C GLU A 176 -5.72 -37.28 3.94
N ARG A 177 -4.94 -37.46 2.86
CA ARG A 177 -3.84 -36.54 2.51
C ARG A 177 -4.32 -35.14 2.20
N VAL A 178 -5.42 -34.99 1.45
CA VAL A 178 -6.01 -33.68 1.18
C VAL A 178 -6.43 -32.99 2.49
N THR A 179 -7.00 -33.72 3.44
CA THR A 179 -7.31 -33.16 4.78
C THR A 179 -6.06 -32.75 5.56
N ARG A 180 -4.98 -33.55 5.52
CA ARG A 180 -3.69 -33.18 6.13
C ARG A 180 -3.06 -31.93 5.50
N ILE A 181 -3.09 -31.83 4.18
CA ILE A 181 -2.60 -30.66 3.42
C ILE A 181 -3.40 -29.41 3.81
N GLN A 182 -4.73 -29.54 3.97
CA GLN A 182 -5.59 -28.44 4.40
C GLN A 182 -5.22 -27.96 5.81
N GLN A 183 -5.03 -28.88 6.76
CA GLN A 183 -4.64 -28.59 8.14
C GLN A 183 -3.25 -27.95 8.22
N LEU A 184 -2.27 -28.44 7.45
CA LEU A 184 -0.92 -27.86 7.39
C LEU A 184 -0.94 -26.44 6.82
N ARG A 185 -1.79 -26.16 5.82
CA ARG A 185 -2.00 -24.80 5.29
C ARG A 185 -2.63 -23.86 6.30
N GLU A 186 -3.53 -24.36 7.13
CA GLU A 186 -4.18 -23.61 8.21
C GLU A 186 -3.20 -23.28 9.33
N ALA A 187 -2.46 -24.27 9.81
CA ALA A 187 -1.40 -24.08 10.81
C ALA A 187 -0.33 -23.10 10.32
N LEU A 188 0.05 -23.15 9.03
CA LEU A 188 0.99 -22.20 8.44
C LEU A 188 0.40 -20.78 8.44
N ARG A 189 -0.89 -20.61 8.10
CA ARG A 189 -1.57 -19.31 8.16
C ARG A 189 -1.60 -18.75 9.59
N GLU A 190 -1.94 -19.57 10.58
CA GLU A 190 -1.97 -19.16 11.98
C GLU A 190 -0.59 -18.76 12.51
N GLU A 191 0.45 -19.53 12.22
CA GLU A 191 1.83 -19.17 12.57
C GLU A 191 2.29 -17.89 11.86
N THR A 192 1.87 -17.67 10.62
CA THR A 192 2.20 -16.42 9.89
C THR A 192 1.49 -15.22 10.51
N LEU A 193 0.24 -15.37 10.95
CA LEU A 193 -0.52 -14.33 11.63
C LEU A 193 0.04 -14.01 13.03
N LYS A 194 0.42 -15.03 13.80
CA LYS A 194 1.06 -14.86 15.12
C LYS A 194 2.39 -14.12 15.01
N ASN A 195 3.20 -14.43 13.99
CA ASN A 195 4.50 -13.80 13.79
C ASN A 195 4.41 -12.42 13.12
N GLY A 196 3.45 -12.18 12.20
CA GLY A 196 3.31 -10.89 11.52
C GLY A 196 2.64 -9.79 12.36
N ALA A 197 1.61 -10.14 13.15
CA ALA A 197 0.86 -9.15 13.94
C ALA A 197 1.55 -8.76 15.25
N ALA A 198 2.28 -9.68 15.89
CA ALA A 198 2.92 -9.41 17.17
C ALA A 198 4.28 -8.71 17.05
N THR A 199 5.03 -8.96 15.98
CA THR A 199 6.43 -8.51 15.86
C THR A 199 6.53 -7.09 15.29
N GLU A 200 5.84 -6.78 14.19
CA GLU A 200 6.03 -5.50 13.49
C GLU A 200 5.37 -4.31 14.20
N GLN A 201 4.16 -4.48 14.77
CA GLN A 201 3.47 -3.39 15.48
C GLN A 201 4.04 -3.12 16.87
N SER A 202 4.52 -4.17 17.56
CA SER A 202 5.13 -4.04 18.88
C SER A 202 6.52 -3.39 18.78
N ASP A 203 7.34 -3.80 17.82
CA ASP A 203 8.71 -3.31 17.69
C ASP A 203 8.77 -1.84 17.24
N LEU A 204 7.92 -1.42 16.29
CA LEU A 204 7.87 -0.03 15.82
C LEU A 204 7.38 0.93 16.92
N CYS A 205 6.37 0.52 17.69
CA CYS A 205 5.84 1.32 18.79
C CYS A 205 6.88 1.47 19.92
N GLN A 206 7.54 0.36 20.27
CA GLN A 206 8.59 0.37 21.29
C GLN A 206 9.80 1.20 20.86
N GLN A 207 10.21 1.11 19.60
CA GLN A 207 11.36 1.85 19.08
C GLN A 207 11.11 3.37 19.06
N SER A 208 9.91 3.81 18.65
CA SER A 208 9.52 5.22 18.70
C SER A 208 9.48 5.78 20.13
N GLN A 209 8.96 5.00 21.09
CA GLN A 209 8.95 5.39 22.51
C GLN A 209 10.37 5.52 23.09
N LEU A 210 11.26 4.59 22.74
CA LEU A 210 12.65 4.60 23.19
C LEU A 210 13.45 5.79 22.61
N GLU A 211 13.11 6.26 21.41
CA GLU A 211 13.74 7.45 20.84
C GLU A 211 13.20 8.75 21.46
N ASN A 212 11.90 8.78 21.78
CA ASN A 212 11.28 9.87 22.52
C ASN A 212 11.89 10.01 23.92
N SER A 213 12.10 8.90 24.64
CA SER A 213 12.72 8.94 25.98
C SER A 213 14.14 9.48 25.91
N LYS A 214 14.96 9.03 24.96
CA LYS A 214 16.32 9.54 24.73
C LYS A 214 16.34 11.04 24.40
N GLY A 215 15.38 11.51 23.59
CA GLY A 215 15.24 12.93 23.28
C GLY A 215 14.85 13.76 24.50
N LEU A 216 13.94 13.23 25.32
CA LEU A 216 13.56 13.86 26.58
C LEU A 216 14.75 13.95 27.53
N GLU A 217 15.45 12.86 27.78
CA GLU A 217 16.65 12.80 28.64
C GLU A 217 17.70 13.85 28.24
N ARG A 218 18.01 13.97 26.94
CA ARG A 218 18.95 15.00 26.45
C ARG A 218 18.49 16.42 26.78
N ARG A 219 17.20 16.73 26.64
CA ARG A 219 16.65 18.05 26.96
C ARG A 219 16.64 18.31 28.47
N THR A 220 16.37 17.28 29.27
CA THR A 220 16.43 17.39 30.74
C THR A 220 17.86 17.67 31.20
N GLN A 221 18.84 16.92 30.68
CA GLN A 221 20.25 17.14 30.98
C GLN A 221 20.71 18.55 30.58
N LEU A 222 20.33 19.01 29.39
CA LEU A 222 20.67 20.36 28.92
C LEU A 222 20.08 21.45 29.83
N LYS A 223 18.83 21.29 30.28
CA LYS A 223 18.19 22.20 31.23
C LYS A 223 18.92 22.24 32.57
N GLU A 224 19.30 21.07 33.09
CA GLU A 224 20.05 20.97 34.34
C GLU A 224 21.42 21.64 34.22
N ASP A 225 22.12 21.42 33.10
CA ASP A 225 23.43 22.02 32.84
C ASP A 225 23.36 23.54 32.75
N HIS A 226 22.41 24.10 32.00
CA HIS A 226 22.18 25.55 31.96
C HIS A 226 21.76 26.10 33.33
N GLY A 227 20.90 25.38 34.05
CA GLY A 227 20.47 25.76 35.40
C GLY A 227 21.64 25.91 36.36
N ARG A 228 22.60 24.97 36.34
CA ARG A 228 23.82 25.05 37.15
C ARG A 228 24.67 26.27 36.79
N LEU A 229 24.92 26.51 35.50
CA LEU A 229 25.73 27.65 35.04
C LEU A 229 25.11 29.01 35.42
N ILE A 230 23.78 29.13 35.29
CA ILE A 230 23.05 30.34 35.68
C ILE A 230 23.17 30.56 37.18
N GLN A 231 22.99 29.51 37.99
CA GLN A 231 23.11 29.58 39.45
C GLN A 231 24.53 29.99 39.89
N GLU A 232 25.56 29.42 39.26
CA GLU A 232 26.96 29.77 39.54
C GLU A 232 27.27 31.25 39.27
N GLU A 233 26.71 31.85 38.22
CA GLU A 233 26.91 33.28 37.95
C GLU A 233 26.09 34.17 38.89
N VAL A 234 24.90 33.74 39.31
CA VAL A 234 24.13 34.45 40.35
C VAL A 234 24.92 34.49 41.66
N GLU A 235 25.43 33.34 42.12
CA GLU A 235 26.26 33.25 43.32
C GLU A 235 27.57 34.03 43.21
N LYS A 236 28.14 34.11 42.01
CA LYS A 236 29.31 34.94 41.74
C LYS A 236 28.97 36.44 41.83
N MET A 237 27.88 36.87 41.22
CA MET A 237 27.39 38.25 41.31
C MET A 237 27.13 38.65 42.77
N GLU A 238 26.49 37.77 43.56
CA GLU A 238 26.26 38.01 44.99
C GLU A 238 27.57 38.14 45.79
N ARG A 239 28.57 37.30 45.49
CA ARG A 239 29.89 37.38 46.11
C ARG A 239 30.63 38.67 45.74
N ASP A 240 30.61 39.05 44.46
CA ASP A 240 31.25 40.27 43.97
C ASP A 240 30.62 41.51 44.64
N LEU A 241 29.28 41.54 44.76
CA LEU A 241 28.53 42.58 45.47
C LEU A 241 28.79 42.63 46.99
N ALA A 242 29.15 41.50 47.61
CA ALA A 242 29.49 41.43 49.02
C ALA A 242 30.94 41.88 49.29
N GLN A 243 31.85 41.73 48.32
CA GLN A 243 33.25 42.14 48.43
C GLN A 243 33.46 43.64 48.24
N GLU A 244 32.63 44.29 47.42
CA GLU A 244 32.72 45.73 47.20
C GLU A 244 32.24 46.53 48.43
N GLN A 245 33.18 47.19 49.11
CA GLN A 245 32.92 48.11 50.24
C GLN A 245 32.31 49.45 49.80
N LEU A 246 31.33 49.43 48.90
CA LEU A 246 30.57 50.61 48.49
C LEU A 246 29.39 50.87 49.45
N PRO A 247 28.98 52.14 49.64
CA PRO A 247 27.77 52.50 50.39
C PRO A 247 26.57 51.64 49.97
N THR A 248 25.75 51.24 50.95
CA THR A 248 24.60 50.33 50.76
C THR A 248 23.62 50.85 49.71
N GLU A 249 23.51 52.17 49.55
CA GLU A 249 22.66 52.83 48.57
C GLU A 249 23.47 53.90 47.82
N GLY A 250 23.51 53.78 46.49
CA GLY A 250 24.20 54.72 45.62
C GLY A 250 24.14 54.30 44.15
N PRO A 251 24.18 55.26 43.21
CA PRO A 251 24.01 55.01 41.78
C PRO A 251 25.10 54.08 41.20
N GLN A 252 26.30 54.06 41.78
CA GLN A 252 27.36 53.13 41.36
C GLN A 252 27.06 51.67 41.72
N ARG A 253 26.43 51.42 42.89
CA ARG A 253 26.06 50.07 43.31
C ARG A 253 24.90 49.53 42.48
N GLU A 254 23.91 50.37 42.19
CA GLU A 254 22.77 50.02 41.34
C GLU A 254 23.24 49.64 39.91
N LEU A 255 24.18 50.39 39.34
CA LEU A 255 24.75 50.08 38.03
C LEU A 255 25.49 48.74 38.00
N LEU A 256 26.17 48.37 39.10
CA LEU A 256 26.84 47.08 39.24
C LEU A 256 25.86 45.92 39.32
N VAL A 257 24.79 46.06 40.12
CA VAL A 257 23.69 45.09 40.22
C VAL A 257 23.04 44.89 38.85
N LEU A 258 22.66 45.98 38.16
CA LEU A 258 22.06 45.92 36.83
C LEU A 258 22.99 45.27 35.80
N THR A 259 24.30 45.45 35.92
CA THR A 259 25.28 44.81 35.03
C THR A 259 25.34 43.30 35.25
N GLY A 260 25.28 42.85 36.51
CA GLY A 260 25.21 41.44 36.89
C GLY A 260 23.88 40.81 36.45
N GLU A 261 22.76 41.44 36.76
CA GLU A 261 21.42 40.99 36.34
C GLU A 261 21.31 40.87 34.83
N ARG A 262 21.84 41.85 34.08
CA ARG A 262 21.91 41.78 32.62
C ARG A 262 22.69 40.55 32.15
N ARG A 263 23.79 40.19 32.82
CA ARG A 263 24.60 39.03 32.44
C ARG A 263 23.88 37.72 32.71
N VAL A 264 23.22 37.59 33.86
CA VAL A 264 22.36 36.44 34.20
C VAL A 264 21.22 36.32 33.19
N LEU A 265 20.56 37.43 32.84
CA LEU A 265 19.48 37.46 31.87
C LEU A 265 19.95 37.03 30.47
N VAL A 266 21.13 37.49 30.03
CA VAL A 266 21.72 37.05 28.76
C VAL A 266 21.92 35.54 28.75
N MET A 267 22.45 34.96 29.84
CA MET A 267 22.61 33.51 29.93
C MET A 267 21.29 32.75 29.95
N GLN A 268 20.27 33.26 30.65
CA GLN A 268 18.92 32.67 30.60
C GLN A 268 18.35 32.69 29.18
N MET A 269 18.50 33.79 28.45
CA MET A 269 18.05 33.89 27.06
C MET A 269 18.81 32.93 26.14
N GLU A 270 20.13 32.78 26.32
CA GLU A 270 20.96 31.86 25.55
C GLU A 270 20.60 30.40 25.85
N ALA A 271 20.39 30.04 27.12
CA ALA A 271 19.93 28.73 27.55
C ALA A 271 18.60 28.35 26.91
N LEU A 272 17.59 29.24 26.99
CA LEU A 272 16.28 29.03 26.38
C LEU A 272 16.37 28.87 24.86
N ARG A 273 17.21 29.65 24.17
CA ARG A 273 17.43 29.50 22.73
C ARG A 273 18.07 28.16 22.39
N ALA A 274 19.07 27.73 23.16
CA ALA A 274 19.74 26.44 22.95
C ALA A 274 18.78 25.26 23.19
N GLU A 275 17.97 25.31 24.25
CA GLU A 275 16.95 24.30 24.56
C GLU A 275 15.86 24.22 23.48
N ALA A 276 15.38 25.36 22.99
CA ALA A 276 14.40 25.41 21.89
C ALA A 276 14.99 24.83 20.61
N GLN A 277 16.21 25.22 20.24
CA GLN A 277 16.91 24.67 19.07
C GLN A 277 17.18 23.17 19.20
N GLN A 278 17.40 22.66 20.42
CA GLN A 278 17.57 21.23 20.66
C GLN A 278 16.24 20.49 20.48
N ALA A 279 15.13 21.04 20.99
CA ALA A 279 13.80 20.48 20.81
C ALA A 279 13.38 20.45 19.32
N ASP A 280 13.66 21.51 18.57
CA ASP A 280 13.38 21.57 17.13
C ASP A 280 14.19 20.53 16.35
N ARG A 281 15.48 20.36 16.69
CA ARG A 281 16.33 19.33 16.08
C ARG A 281 15.80 17.93 16.36
N ASP A 282 15.42 17.65 17.61
CA ASP A 282 14.85 16.34 17.98
C ASP A 282 13.54 16.07 17.23
N LEU A 283 12.64 17.06 17.12
CA LEU A 283 11.39 16.95 16.36
C LEU A 283 11.64 16.70 14.87
N GLN A 284 12.55 17.48 14.26
CA GLN A 284 12.91 17.31 12.85
C GLN A 284 13.49 15.93 12.59
N ASN A 285 14.37 15.43 13.47
CA ASN A 285 14.93 14.09 13.35
C ASN A 285 13.85 13.01 13.41
N GLN A 286 12.89 13.13 14.32
CA GLN A 286 11.76 12.20 14.41
C GLN A 286 10.88 12.25 13.16
N TYR A 287 10.56 13.44 12.66
CA TYR A 287 9.79 13.60 11.44
C TYR A 287 10.48 12.95 10.23
N HIS A 288 11.78 13.17 10.05
CA HIS A 288 12.54 12.57 8.95
C HIS A 288 12.62 11.05 9.04
N LYS A 289 12.80 10.50 10.25
CA LYS A 289 12.78 9.06 10.47
C LYS A 289 11.43 8.46 10.15
N HIS A 290 10.36 9.03 10.69
CA HIS A 290 9.00 8.57 10.42
C HIS A 290 8.65 8.63 8.93
N GLN A 291 9.05 9.69 8.24
CA GLN A 291 8.87 9.81 6.79
C GLN A 291 9.63 8.72 6.03
N THR A 292 10.83 8.37 6.48
CA THR A 292 11.64 7.30 5.90
C THR A 292 11.01 5.92 6.14
N GLU A 293 10.54 5.66 7.36
CA GLU A 293 9.85 4.41 7.73
C GLU A 293 8.58 4.21 6.89
N LEU A 294 7.72 5.24 6.78
CA LEU A 294 6.54 5.18 5.92
C LEU A 294 6.90 4.91 4.46
N HIS A 295 8.02 5.47 3.99
CA HIS A 295 8.49 5.21 2.63
C HIS A 295 8.96 3.76 2.47
N CYS A 296 9.72 3.22 3.43
CA CYS A 296 10.15 1.82 3.44
C CYS A 296 8.93 0.88 3.42
N LEU A 297 7.96 1.09 4.31
CA LEU A 297 6.71 0.31 4.35
C LEU A 297 5.95 0.34 3.03
N ARG A 298 5.89 1.52 2.38
CA ARG A 298 5.27 1.66 1.06
C ARG A 298 6.02 0.86 0.00
N GLU A 299 7.35 0.88 -0.01
CA GLU A 299 8.17 0.13 -0.95
C GLU A 299 8.05 -1.38 -0.74
N GLU A 300 8.05 -1.83 0.51
CA GLU A 300 7.85 -3.23 0.90
C GLU A 300 6.48 -3.72 0.43
N SER A 301 5.42 -2.96 0.69
CA SER A 301 4.07 -3.25 0.20
C SER A 301 4.03 -3.36 -1.33
N LEU A 302 4.63 -2.41 -2.05
CA LEU A 302 4.73 -2.46 -3.51
C LEU A 302 5.54 -3.67 -4.01
N GLN A 303 6.57 -4.10 -3.27
CA GLN A 303 7.35 -5.28 -3.59
C GLN A 303 6.51 -6.56 -3.44
N VAL A 304 5.69 -6.67 -2.40
CA VAL A 304 4.73 -7.76 -2.22
C VAL A 304 3.74 -7.79 -3.40
N PHE A 305 3.19 -6.64 -3.80
CA PHE A 305 2.28 -6.58 -4.96
C PHE A 305 2.95 -7.01 -6.28
N ARG A 306 4.22 -6.64 -6.48
CA ARG A 306 4.99 -7.08 -7.67
C ARG A 306 5.20 -8.59 -7.66
N ALA A 307 5.58 -9.16 -6.51
CA ALA A 307 5.77 -10.60 -6.37
C ALA A 307 4.46 -11.36 -6.58
N PHE A 308 3.37 -10.88 -5.97
CA PHE A 308 2.03 -11.45 -6.17
C PHE A 308 1.61 -11.42 -7.65
N ARG A 309 1.81 -10.28 -8.32
CA ARG A 309 1.52 -10.17 -9.76
C ARG A 309 2.33 -11.19 -10.55
N GLN A 310 3.63 -11.31 -10.29
CA GLN A 310 4.49 -12.27 -10.99
C GLN A 310 3.98 -13.71 -10.83
N VAL A 311 3.69 -14.14 -9.61
CA VAL A 311 3.15 -15.49 -9.33
C VAL A 311 1.80 -15.70 -10.03
N SER A 312 0.92 -14.69 -10.03
CA SER A 312 -0.38 -14.78 -10.69
C SER A 312 -0.25 -14.89 -12.22
N GLU A 313 0.70 -14.18 -12.82
CA GLU A 313 0.97 -14.24 -14.26
C GLU A 313 1.58 -15.59 -14.66
N GLU A 314 2.49 -16.13 -13.85
CA GLU A 314 3.06 -17.47 -14.02
C GLU A 314 1.98 -18.54 -13.93
N GLN A 315 1.10 -18.47 -12.91
CA GLN A 315 -0.02 -19.41 -12.77
C GLN A 315 -0.98 -19.34 -13.96
N ARG A 316 -1.29 -18.13 -14.45
CA ARG A 316 -2.12 -17.95 -15.65
C ARG A 316 -1.46 -18.61 -16.87
N ARG A 317 -0.19 -18.32 -17.15
CA ARG A 317 0.56 -18.94 -18.27
C ARG A 317 0.52 -20.47 -18.19
N MET A 318 0.85 -21.03 -17.03
CA MET A 318 0.82 -22.48 -16.82
C MET A 318 -0.57 -23.11 -17.00
N SER A 319 -1.65 -22.37 -16.68
CA SER A 319 -3.01 -22.85 -16.93
C SER A 319 -3.39 -22.76 -18.42
N GLU A 320 -3.04 -21.67 -19.09
CA GLU A 320 -3.30 -21.46 -20.51
C GLU A 320 -2.55 -22.49 -21.36
N ASP A 321 -1.28 -22.76 -21.04
CA ASP A 321 -0.47 -23.76 -21.72
C ASP A 321 -1.09 -25.15 -21.61
N ARG A 322 -1.56 -25.54 -20.41
CA ARG A 322 -2.26 -26.81 -20.21
C ARG A 322 -3.56 -26.90 -21.00
N TYR A 323 -4.41 -25.86 -20.95
CA TYR A 323 -5.66 -25.86 -21.72
C TYR A 323 -5.40 -25.89 -23.23
N ARG A 324 -4.39 -25.15 -23.71
CA ARG A 324 -4.02 -25.15 -25.11
C ARG A 324 -3.53 -26.52 -25.58
N SER A 325 -2.72 -27.22 -24.78
CA SER A 325 -2.28 -28.58 -25.09
C SER A 325 -3.44 -29.56 -25.17
N VAL A 326 -4.33 -29.57 -24.17
CA VAL A 326 -5.51 -30.46 -24.18
C VAL A 326 -6.44 -30.15 -25.36
N LEU A 327 -6.64 -28.87 -25.69
CA LEU A 327 -7.47 -28.47 -26.82
C LEU A 327 -6.85 -28.91 -28.16
N LEU A 328 -5.53 -28.85 -28.28
CA LEU A 328 -4.81 -29.34 -29.45
C LEU A 328 -4.94 -30.87 -29.60
N GLU A 329 -4.78 -31.62 -28.51
CA GLU A 329 -4.97 -33.08 -28.50
C GLU A 329 -6.41 -33.44 -28.91
N ALA A 330 -7.42 -32.79 -28.34
CA ALA A 330 -8.82 -33.05 -28.68
C ALA A 330 -9.14 -32.71 -30.16
N VAL A 331 -8.56 -31.66 -30.73
CA VAL A 331 -8.73 -31.33 -32.14
C VAL A 331 -8.04 -32.36 -33.03
N GLN A 332 -6.84 -32.83 -32.66
CA GLN A 332 -6.15 -33.89 -33.39
C GLN A 332 -6.95 -35.19 -33.39
N ASP A 333 -7.47 -35.59 -32.24
CA ASP A 333 -8.32 -36.78 -32.10
C ASP A 333 -9.61 -36.64 -32.92
N ALA A 334 -10.26 -35.47 -32.89
CA ALA A 334 -11.45 -35.23 -33.69
C ALA A 334 -11.18 -35.32 -35.20
N VAL A 335 -10.04 -34.80 -35.67
CA VAL A 335 -9.63 -34.92 -37.09
C VAL A 335 -9.34 -36.37 -37.45
N TYR A 336 -8.59 -37.09 -36.61
CA TYR A 336 -8.28 -38.50 -36.83
C TYR A 336 -9.56 -39.36 -36.92
N LEU A 337 -10.45 -39.23 -35.93
CA LEU A 337 -11.74 -39.91 -35.91
C LEU A 337 -12.61 -39.51 -37.10
N SER A 338 -12.58 -38.24 -37.53
CA SER A 338 -13.33 -37.80 -38.72
C SER A 338 -12.84 -38.48 -40.00
N ALA A 339 -11.52 -38.64 -40.16
CA ALA A 339 -10.93 -39.31 -41.32
C ALA A 339 -11.28 -40.80 -41.34
N GLN A 340 -11.15 -41.48 -40.19
CA GLN A 340 -11.53 -42.88 -40.05
C GLN A 340 -13.04 -43.09 -40.33
N ASN A 341 -13.88 -42.17 -39.86
CA ASN A 341 -15.32 -42.25 -40.09
C ASN A 341 -15.68 -42.00 -41.57
N GLN A 342 -14.95 -41.13 -42.27
CA GLN A 342 -15.10 -40.94 -43.72
C GLN A 342 -14.72 -42.21 -44.50
N GLU A 343 -13.65 -42.89 -44.11
CA GLU A 343 -13.23 -44.17 -44.71
C GLU A 343 -14.29 -45.25 -44.50
N LEU A 344 -14.75 -45.44 -43.25
CA LEU A 344 -15.83 -46.38 -42.93
C LEU A 344 -17.15 -46.08 -43.66
N GLN A 345 -17.45 -44.80 -43.90
CA GLN A 345 -18.60 -44.41 -44.72
C GLN A 345 -18.43 -44.76 -46.20
N ALA A 346 -17.22 -44.62 -46.75
CA ALA A 346 -16.93 -45.03 -48.13
C ALA A 346 -17.06 -46.55 -48.28
N ASP A 347 -16.52 -47.32 -47.35
CA ASP A 347 -16.62 -48.78 -47.33
C ASP A 347 -18.09 -49.24 -47.19
N ASN A 348 -18.86 -48.61 -46.28
CA ASN A 348 -20.29 -48.90 -46.16
C ASN A 348 -21.05 -48.63 -47.47
N LYS A 349 -20.71 -47.56 -48.20
CA LYS A 349 -21.33 -47.28 -49.50
C LYS A 349 -20.96 -48.35 -50.53
N GLN A 350 -19.71 -48.78 -50.57
CA GLN A 350 -19.27 -49.85 -51.48
C GLN A 350 -19.96 -51.18 -51.15
N LEU A 351 -20.01 -51.56 -49.88
CA LEU A 351 -20.72 -52.76 -49.42
C LEU A 351 -22.19 -52.71 -49.78
N ARG A 352 -22.89 -51.59 -49.53
CA ARG A 352 -24.30 -51.43 -49.93
C ARG A 352 -24.51 -51.56 -51.44
N LYS A 353 -23.58 -51.03 -52.24
CA LYS A 353 -23.62 -51.17 -53.70
C LYS A 353 -23.48 -52.63 -54.12
N ALA A 354 -22.46 -53.34 -53.58
CA ALA A 354 -22.25 -54.76 -53.85
C ALA A 354 -23.44 -55.62 -53.38
N LEU A 355 -24.05 -55.29 -52.24
CA LEU A 355 -25.25 -55.97 -51.72
C LEU A 355 -26.47 -55.75 -52.64
N GLY A 356 -26.61 -54.55 -53.21
CA GLY A 356 -27.60 -54.25 -54.25
C GLY A 356 -27.37 -55.10 -55.50
N GLU A 357 -26.15 -55.11 -56.03
CA GLU A 357 -25.78 -55.92 -57.21
C GLU A 357 -26.00 -57.44 -56.97
N LEU A 358 -25.72 -57.92 -55.76
CA LEU A 358 -25.95 -59.32 -55.39
C LEU A 358 -27.44 -59.64 -55.24
N LYS A 359 -28.25 -58.70 -54.75
CA LYS A 359 -29.71 -58.82 -54.73
C LYS A 359 -30.31 -58.80 -56.14
N ASP A 360 -29.78 -57.96 -57.01
CA ASP A 360 -30.22 -57.86 -58.41
C ASP A 360 -29.89 -59.15 -59.17
N THR A 361 -28.67 -59.70 -59.01
CA THR A 361 -28.31 -61.00 -59.60
C THR A 361 -29.15 -62.15 -59.03
N LEU A 362 -29.49 -62.14 -57.74
CA LEU A 362 -30.43 -63.12 -57.16
C LEU A 362 -31.86 -62.96 -57.69
N SER A 363 -32.31 -61.73 -57.94
CA SER A 363 -33.62 -61.45 -58.53
C SER A 363 -33.69 -61.88 -60.01
N VAL A 364 -32.57 -61.76 -60.74
CA VAL A 364 -32.42 -62.29 -62.11
C VAL A 364 -32.32 -63.83 -62.13
N ARG A 365 -31.84 -64.45 -61.05
CA ARG A 365 -31.78 -65.92 -60.90
C ARG A 365 -33.08 -66.53 -60.33
N GLY A 366 -33.95 -65.71 -59.77
CA GLY A 366 -35.23 -66.07 -59.19
C GLY A 366 -36.40 -65.95 -60.16
N ASP A 367 -36.37 -66.71 -61.26
CA ASP A 367 -37.55 -67.43 -61.77
C ASP A 367 -37.13 -68.40 -62.89
N PRO A 368 -37.41 -69.71 -62.72
CA PRO A 368 -38.63 -70.22 -63.32
C PRO A 368 -39.37 -71.13 -62.34
N THR A 369 -40.42 -70.62 -61.71
CA THR A 369 -41.75 -71.27 -61.63
C THR A 369 -42.67 -70.39 -60.81
N ALA A 370 -43.19 -69.35 -61.45
CA ALA A 370 -44.44 -68.72 -61.01
C ALA A 370 -45.61 -69.67 -61.33
N GLU A 371 -46.28 -70.18 -60.30
CA GLU A 371 -47.72 -70.37 -60.33
C GLU A 371 -48.37 -69.56 -59.19
N PRO A 372 -49.35 -68.71 -59.49
CA PRO A 372 -50.22 -68.12 -58.49
C PRO A 372 -51.51 -68.94 -58.37
N SER A 373 -51.71 -69.62 -57.24
CA SER A 373 -53.03 -70.10 -56.78
C SER A 373 -53.28 -69.46 -55.41
N SER A 374 -54.13 -68.43 -55.34
CA SER A 374 -55.58 -68.50 -55.13
C SER A 374 -56.01 -68.93 -53.72
N GLN A 375 -56.75 -68.02 -53.08
CA GLN A 375 -57.87 -68.23 -52.15
C GLN A 375 -57.64 -68.52 -50.65
N GLN A 376 -58.32 -67.63 -49.89
CA GLN A 376 -59.20 -67.86 -48.74
C GLN A 376 -58.66 -67.82 -47.30
N GLN A 377 -59.29 -66.87 -46.58
CA GLN A 377 -59.53 -66.69 -45.14
C GLN A 377 -58.40 -66.20 -44.24
#